data_AF-A0A1G7RE26-F1
#
_entry.id   AF-A0A1G7RE26-F1
#
_cell.length_a   1.000
_cell.length_b   1.000
_cell.length_c   1.000
_cell.angle_alpha   90.00
_cell.angle_beta   90.00
_cell.angle_gamma   90.00
#
_symmetry.space_group_name_H-M   'P 1'
#
loop_
_entity.id
_entity.type
_entity.pdbx_description
1 polymer ?
#
loop_
_entity_poly.entity_id
_entity_poly.type
_entity_poly.pdbx_seq_one_letter_code
_entity_poly.pdbx_strand_id
1 'polypeptide(L)'
;MLWGVAIAVLLVGHHAAAANSCFPAFFEVDVKDGLKVQADCGFHVRALNRMATELSRAAKDAKLSRAQIVSLARAANVILSVVVQAQSDDTSIATAFADTLEEQCEFERAEPIYRALLSRYQVLAQEKPAAYQPQRAHTQQKLGNLYVGLQRPKEAEIAYLRALEIDWALARQDPVVYGPAVAETFDSLGVLYRDTQRLQDATDAYRESLDIDRALADRDPTTYKPDIATTLNDLGILYDAHSARAMLRRRIARR
;
A
#
# COMPACT_ATOMS: atom_id res chain seq x y z
N MET A 1 -18.00 -33.50 -61.05
CA MET A 1 -16.92 -33.43 -60.05
C MET A 1 -17.26 -32.31 -59.09
N LEU A 2 -17.41 -32.66 -57.82
CA LEU A 2 -17.99 -31.88 -56.74
C LEU A 2 -17.08 -30.71 -56.32
N TRP A 3 -17.65 -29.50 -56.27
CA TRP A 3 -17.07 -28.37 -55.54
C TRP A 3 -17.40 -28.48 -54.05
N GLY A 4 -16.42 -28.14 -53.23
CA GLY A 4 -16.32 -28.46 -51.80
C GLY A 4 -17.35 -27.79 -50.90
N VAL A 5 -17.77 -28.57 -49.89
CA VAL A 5 -18.59 -28.16 -48.75
C VAL A 5 -17.71 -28.17 -47.50
N ALA A 6 -18.08 -27.27 -46.57
CA ALA A 6 -17.83 -27.22 -45.12
C ALA A 6 -16.71 -26.25 -44.67
N ILE A 7 -17.02 -25.06 -44.12
CA ILE A 7 -17.67 -24.73 -42.80
C ILE A 7 -16.67 -24.96 -41.66
N ALA A 8 -16.42 -24.12 -40.66
CA ALA A 8 -16.81 -22.76 -40.23
C ALA A 8 -15.77 -22.37 -39.13
N VAL A 9 -15.65 -21.15 -38.63
CA VAL A 9 -16.42 -20.57 -37.50
C VAL A 9 -15.77 -19.17 -37.27
N LEU A 10 -16.50 -18.07 -37.53
CA LEU A 10 -17.06 -17.10 -36.57
C LEU A 10 -16.01 -16.43 -35.65
N LEU A 11 -15.99 -15.12 -35.34
CA LEU A 11 -16.90 -14.00 -35.58
C LEU A 11 -16.12 -12.69 -35.30
N VAL A 12 -16.57 -11.65 -35.99
CA VAL A 12 -16.34 -10.20 -35.85
C VAL A 12 -16.03 -9.68 -34.44
N GLY A 13 -15.12 -8.71 -34.37
CA GLY A 13 -15.02 -7.81 -33.21
C GLY A 13 -14.06 -6.66 -33.42
N HIS A 14 -14.57 -5.57 -34.01
CA HIS A 14 -13.95 -4.24 -34.01
C HIS A 14 -13.25 -3.92 -32.68
N HIS A 15 -11.96 -3.59 -32.73
CA HIS A 15 -11.35 -2.68 -31.75
C HIS A 15 -10.70 -1.54 -32.53
N ALA A 16 -11.52 -0.54 -32.86
CA ALA A 16 -11.05 0.83 -32.81
C ALA A 16 -10.81 1.12 -31.31
N ALA A 17 -9.62 0.76 -30.82
CA ALA A 17 -9.16 1.07 -29.48
C ALA A 17 -8.08 2.13 -29.60
N ALA A 18 -8.21 3.16 -28.75
CA ALA A 18 -7.35 4.32 -28.61
C ALA A 18 -5.89 4.10 -29.03
N ALA A 19 -5.43 4.90 -29.99
CA ALA A 19 -4.05 4.96 -30.48
C ALA A 19 -3.06 5.57 -29.45
N ASN A 20 -3.13 5.19 -28.16
CA ASN A 20 -2.21 5.65 -27.12
C ASN A 20 -1.93 4.63 -25.99
N SER A 21 -2.33 3.36 -26.10
CA SER A 21 -1.90 2.33 -25.14
C SER A 21 -0.57 1.71 -25.56
N CYS A 22 0.50 2.13 -24.90
CA CYS A 22 1.86 1.73 -25.20
C CYS A 22 2.34 0.62 -24.25
N PHE A 23 2.77 -0.53 -24.80
CA PHE A 23 3.28 -1.66 -24.03
C PHE A 23 4.70 -2.02 -24.49
N PRO A 24 5.71 -2.00 -23.60
CA PRO A 24 7.02 -2.53 -23.94
C PRO A 24 6.93 -4.05 -24.15
N ALA A 25 7.68 -4.55 -25.13
CA ALA A 25 7.69 -5.97 -25.47
C ALA A 25 9.07 -6.44 -25.93
N PHE A 26 9.41 -7.68 -25.60
CA PHE A 26 10.54 -8.41 -26.15
C PHE A 26 10.22 -8.94 -27.55
N PHE A 27 11.18 -8.84 -28.47
CA PHE A 27 11.04 -9.40 -29.81
C PHE A 27 11.08 -10.93 -29.79
N GLU A 28 10.11 -11.57 -30.46
CA GLU A 28 10.01 -13.03 -30.54
C GLU A 28 10.60 -13.63 -31.84
N VAL A 29 10.87 -12.80 -32.85
CA VAL A 29 11.24 -13.27 -34.20
C VAL A 29 12.72 -13.00 -34.53
N ASP A 30 13.31 -11.94 -33.97
CA ASP A 30 14.72 -11.56 -34.17
C ASP A 30 15.56 -11.74 -32.90
N VAL A 31 15.71 -12.99 -32.45
CA VAL A 31 16.46 -13.35 -31.22
C VAL A 31 17.89 -13.82 -31.47
N LYS A 32 18.42 -13.65 -32.69
CA LYS A 32 19.73 -14.20 -33.10
C LYS A 32 20.88 -13.67 -32.23
N ASP A 33 20.77 -12.42 -31.80
CA ASP A 33 21.77 -11.72 -31.00
C ASP A 33 21.36 -11.57 -29.52
N GLY A 34 20.33 -12.30 -29.08
CA GLY A 34 19.75 -12.21 -27.74
C GLY A 34 18.36 -11.57 -27.71
N LEU A 35 17.87 -11.31 -26.50
CA LEU A 35 16.59 -10.64 -26.24
C LEU A 35 16.74 -9.13 -26.44
N LYS A 36 15.93 -8.57 -27.34
CA LYS A 36 15.79 -7.13 -27.57
C LYS A 36 14.43 -6.67 -27.08
N VAL A 37 14.31 -5.44 -26.59
CA VAL A 37 13.04 -4.83 -26.14
C VAL A 37 12.73 -3.61 -27.00
N GLN A 38 11.48 -3.47 -27.40
CA GLN A 38 10.93 -2.23 -27.95
C GLN A 38 10.22 -1.45 -26.85
N ALA A 39 10.51 -0.16 -26.73
CA ALA A 39 9.82 0.76 -25.83
C ALA A 39 9.82 2.16 -26.46
N ASP A 40 8.66 2.60 -26.98
CA ASP A 40 8.51 3.91 -27.63
C ASP A 40 7.97 5.00 -26.68
N CYS A 41 7.93 4.73 -25.36
CA CYS A 41 7.27 5.57 -24.37
C CYS A 41 8.10 5.70 -23.09
N GLY A 42 7.89 6.78 -22.33
CA GLY A 42 8.65 7.25 -21.15
C GLY A 42 8.74 6.31 -19.93
N PHE A 43 8.52 5.01 -20.10
CA PHE A 43 8.99 3.98 -19.18
C PHE A 43 10.50 4.13 -18.97
N HIS A 44 11.06 3.69 -17.85
CA HIS A 44 12.51 3.74 -17.63
C HIS A 44 13.24 2.80 -18.61
N VAL A 45 13.45 3.26 -19.85
CA VAL A 45 14.07 2.52 -20.97
C VAL A 45 15.43 1.95 -20.56
N ARG A 46 16.16 2.64 -19.67
CA ARG A 46 17.44 2.15 -19.12
C ARG A 46 17.29 0.93 -18.21
N ALA A 47 16.17 0.76 -17.51
CA ALA A 47 15.92 -0.41 -16.68
C ALA A 47 15.53 -1.61 -17.54
N LEU A 48 14.60 -1.42 -18.49
CA LEU A 48 14.22 -2.46 -19.45
C LEU A 48 15.40 -2.95 -20.29
N ASN A 49 16.23 -2.03 -20.79
CA ASN A 49 17.42 -2.40 -21.54
C ASN A 49 18.46 -3.15 -20.69
N ARG A 50 18.56 -2.82 -19.39
CA ARG A 50 19.41 -3.58 -18.45
C ARG A 50 18.88 -5.00 -18.24
N MET A 51 17.60 -5.16 -17.98
CA MET A 51 16.94 -6.47 -17.84
C MET A 51 17.11 -7.31 -19.12
N ALA A 52 16.89 -6.72 -20.29
CA ALA A 52 17.07 -7.40 -21.57
C ALA A 52 18.52 -7.87 -21.78
N THR A 53 19.49 -7.04 -21.38
CA THR A 53 20.91 -7.38 -21.45
C THR A 53 21.27 -8.51 -20.48
N GLU A 54 20.74 -8.49 -19.26
CA GLU A 54 20.97 -9.52 -18.25
C GLU A 54 20.34 -10.86 -18.63
N LEU A 55 19.09 -10.85 -19.09
CA LEU A 55 18.42 -12.06 -19.59
C LEU A 55 19.13 -12.63 -20.81
N SER A 56 19.60 -11.79 -21.73
CA SER A 56 20.40 -12.23 -22.89
C SER A 56 21.71 -12.87 -22.47
N ARG A 57 22.37 -12.32 -21.46
CA ARG A 57 23.59 -12.89 -20.89
C ARG A 57 23.32 -14.25 -20.24
N ALA A 58 22.30 -14.34 -19.38
CA ALA A 58 21.90 -15.58 -18.73
C ALA A 58 21.51 -16.67 -19.74
N ALA A 59 20.76 -16.31 -20.80
CA ALA A 59 20.40 -17.23 -21.87
C ALA A 59 21.62 -17.76 -22.63
N LYS A 60 22.63 -16.91 -22.85
CA LYS A 60 23.90 -17.28 -23.48
C LYS A 60 24.73 -18.19 -22.57
N ASP A 61 24.84 -17.86 -21.29
CA ASP A 61 25.58 -18.66 -20.29
C ASP A 61 24.95 -20.05 -20.13
N ALA A 62 23.62 -20.13 -20.16
CA ALA A 62 22.84 -21.37 -20.16
C ALA A 62 22.80 -22.10 -21.51
N LYS A 63 23.47 -21.56 -22.56
CA LYS A 63 23.52 -22.12 -23.93
C LYS A 63 22.14 -22.45 -24.51
N LEU A 64 21.15 -21.59 -24.26
CA LEU A 64 19.79 -21.82 -24.76
C LEU A 64 19.74 -21.79 -26.29
N SER A 65 18.97 -22.72 -26.86
CA SER A 65 18.66 -22.74 -28.30
C SER A 65 17.76 -21.55 -28.67
N ARG A 66 17.71 -21.21 -29.97
CA ARG A 66 16.82 -20.15 -30.47
C ARG A 66 15.36 -20.36 -30.05
N ALA A 67 14.86 -21.59 -30.12
CA ALA A 67 13.49 -21.91 -29.71
C ALA A 67 13.26 -21.65 -28.21
N GLN A 68 14.24 -21.97 -27.36
CA GLN A 68 14.18 -21.68 -25.92
C GLN A 68 14.23 -20.19 -25.62
N ILE A 69 15.02 -19.41 -26.39
CA ILE A 69 15.07 -17.96 -26.26
C ILE A 69 13.73 -17.32 -26.67
N VAL A 70 13.07 -17.83 -27.71
CA VAL A 70 11.71 -17.39 -28.09
C VAL A 70 10.70 -17.72 -27.00
N SER A 71 10.75 -18.91 -26.42
CA SER A 71 9.87 -19.27 -25.29
C SER A 71 10.14 -18.41 -24.05
N LEU A 72 11.40 -18.08 -23.78
CA LEU A 72 11.78 -17.14 -22.72
C LEU A 72 11.28 -15.73 -23.01
N ALA A 73 11.35 -15.25 -24.26
CA ALA A 73 10.81 -13.96 -24.68
C ALA A 73 9.30 -13.90 -24.44
N ARG A 74 8.56 -14.96 -24.79
CA ARG A 74 7.11 -15.08 -24.54
C ARG A 74 6.78 -15.04 -23.06
N ALA A 75 7.48 -15.80 -22.23
CA ALA A 75 7.30 -15.78 -20.79
C ALA A 75 7.63 -14.40 -20.20
N ALA A 76 8.72 -13.79 -20.65
CA ALA A 76 9.10 -12.44 -20.27
C ALA A 76 8.06 -11.40 -20.70
N ASN A 77 7.41 -11.56 -21.86
CA ASN A 77 6.32 -10.71 -22.33
C ASN A 77 5.06 -10.83 -21.47
N VAL A 78 4.72 -12.03 -20.99
CA VAL A 78 3.61 -12.23 -20.05
C VAL A 78 3.91 -11.57 -18.70
N ILE A 79 5.14 -11.71 -18.20
CA ILE A 79 5.55 -11.04 -16.96
C ILE A 79 5.60 -9.54 -17.16
N LEU A 80 6.11 -9.07 -18.30
CA LEU A 80 6.19 -7.65 -18.63
C LEU A 80 4.80 -7.05 -18.82
N SER A 81 3.83 -7.76 -19.38
CA SER A 81 2.45 -7.26 -19.47
C SER A 81 1.81 -7.15 -18.09
N VAL A 82 2.05 -8.11 -17.19
CA VAL A 82 1.60 -8.03 -15.78
C VAL A 82 2.31 -6.88 -15.05
N VAL A 83 3.61 -6.72 -15.25
CA VAL A 83 4.40 -5.65 -14.61
C VAL A 83 4.02 -4.28 -15.17
N VAL A 84 3.75 -4.14 -16.46
CA VAL A 84 3.31 -2.88 -17.09
C VAL A 84 1.87 -2.56 -16.69
N GLN A 85 0.99 -3.56 -16.61
CA GLN A 85 -0.34 -3.40 -16.01
C GLN A 85 -0.23 -2.99 -14.53
N ALA A 86 0.78 -3.48 -13.82
CA ALA A 86 1.07 -3.09 -12.44
C ALA A 86 1.88 -1.77 -12.30
N GLN A 87 2.51 -1.25 -13.37
CA GLN A 87 3.42 -0.09 -13.34
C GLN A 87 2.93 1.16 -14.09
N SER A 88 1.72 1.21 -14.63
CA SER A 88 1.18 2.49 -15.10
C SER A 88 -0.19 2.80 -14.50
N ASP A 89 -0.18 3.63 -13.46
CA ASP A 89 -1.29 4.41 -12.90
C ASP A 89 -2.40 3.72 -12.09
N ASP A 90 -2.48 2.40 -12.03
CA ASP A 90 -3.49 1.75 -11.20
C ASP A 90 -3.09 1.74 -9.72
N THR A 91 -3.61 2.74 -8.99
CA THR A 91 -3.40 2.85 -7.54
C THR A 91 -3.92 1.63 -6.77
N SER A 92 -4.90 0.89 -7.30
CA SER A 92 -5.45 -0.29 -6.60
C SER A 92 -4.47 -1.45 -6.56
N ILE A 93 -3.78 -1.73 -7.68
CA ILE A 93 -2.76 -2.78 -7.78
C ILE A 93 -1.56 -2.43 -6.90
N ALA A 94 -1.11 -1.18 -6.96
CA ALA A 94 0.00 -0.72 -6.14
C ALA A 94 -0.33 -0.78 -4.63
N THR A 95 -1.55 -0.44 -4.23
CA THR A 95 -2.01 -0.57 -2.84
C THR A 95 -2.03 -2.05 -2.41
N ALA A 96 -2.67 -2.93 -3.19
CA ALA A 96 -2.74 -4.36 -2.86
C ALA A 96 -1.35 -5.02 -2.78
N PHE A 97 -0.41 -4.59 -3.63
CA PHE A 97 0.97 -5.08 -3.58
C PHE A 97 1.72 -4.56 -2.36
N ALA A 98 1.54 -3.28 -1.99
CA ALA A 98 2.12 -2.73 -0.76
C ALA A 98 1.56 -3.38 0.50
N ASP A 99 0.24 -3.61 0.55
CA ASP A 99 -0.44 -4.30 1.66
C ASP A 99 0.07 -5.75 1.81
N THR A 100 0.21 -6.48 0.70
CA THR A 100 0.81 -7.83 0.71
C THR A 100 2.23 -7.84 1.28
N LEU A 101 3.04 -6.81 0.97
CA LEU A 101 4.40 -6.68 1.50
C LEU A 101 4.39 -6.33 2.99
N GLU A 102 3.47 -5.46 3.43
CA GLU A 102 3.27 -5.13 4.86
C GLU A 102 2.89 -6.38 5.67
N GLU A 103 1.94 -7.20 5.17
CA GLU A 103 1.52 -8.45 5.81
C GLU A 103 2.67 -9.46 5.96
N GLN A 104 3.59 -9.48 4.99
CA GLN A 104 4.81 -10.30 5.04
C GLN A 104 5.93 -9.67 5.88
N CYS A 105 5.69 -8.53 6.51
CA CYS A 105 6.66 -7.73 7.26
C CYS A 105 7.86 -7.28 6.40
N GLU A 106 7.70 -7.20 5.07
CA GLU A 106 8.71 -6.69 4.14
C GLU A 106 8.65 -5.15 4.04
N PHE A 107 8.76 -4.49 5.20
CA PHE A 107 8.50 -3.06 5.37
C PHE A 107 9.40 -2.17 4.50
N GLU A 108 10.67 -2.51 4.33
CA GLU A 108 11.60 -1.76 3.50
C GLU A 108 11.21 -1.78 2.01
N ARG A 109 10.54 -2.85 1.56
CA ARG A 109 10.02 -2.97 0.20
C ARG A 109 8.68 -2.26 0.03
N ALA A 110 7.85 -2.25 1.06
CA ALA A 110 6.54 -1.58 1.05
C ALA A 110 6.67 -0.05 1.12
N GLU A 111 7.62 0.50 1.88
CA GLU A 111 7.77 1.96 2.09
C GLU A 111 7.81 2.77 0.78
N PRO A 112 8.69 2.47 -0.20
CA PRO A 112 8.75 3.28 -1.43
C PRO A 112 7.45 3.25 -2.23
N ILE A 113 6.65 2.18 -2.11
CA ILE A 113 5.38 2.02 -2.81
C ILE A 113 4.30 2.88 -2.16
N TYR A 114 4.16 2.83 -0.84
CA TYR A 114 3.23 3.71 -0.12
C TYR A 114 3.60 5.20 -0.30
N ARG A 115 4.89 5.56 -0.36
CA ARG A 115 5.31 6.95 -0.62
C ARG A 115 4.97 7.39 -2.06
N ALA A 116 5.07 6.50 -3.03
CA ALA A 116 4.63 6.77 -4.40
C ALA A 116 3.09 6.92 -4.47
N LEU A 117 2.35 6.02 -3.81
CA LEU A 117 0.89 6.10 -3.69
C LEU A 117 0.44 7.42 -3.06
N LEU A 118 1.09 7.86 -1.97
CA LEU A 118 0.77 9.13 -1.31
C LEU A 118 0.96 10.32 -2.27
N SER A 119 2.06 10.32 -3.05
CA SER A 119 2.32 11.36 -4.04
C SER A 119 1.28 11.35 -5.17
N ARG A 120 0.84 10.16 -5.59
CA ARG A 120 -0.21 9.99 -6.61
C ARG A 120 -1.57 10.45 -6.10
N TYR A 121 -1.98 9.99 -4.92
CA TYR A 121 -3.23 10.39 -4.30
C TYR A 121 -3.27 11.88 -3.97
N GLN A 122 -2.12 12.51 -3.67
CA GLN A 122 -2.03 13.97 -3.51
C GLN A 122 -2.46 14.71 -4.77
N VAL A 123 -2.00 14.28 -5.95
CA VAL A 123 -2.38 14.88 -7.24
C VAL A 123 -3.86 14.60 -7.54
N LEU A 124 -4.28 13.33 -7.39
CA LEU A 124 -5.66 12.93 -7.66
C LEU A 124 -6.68 13.62 -6.73
N ALA A 125 -6.32 13.89 -5.48
CA ALA A 125 -7.16 14.62 -4.53
C ALA A 125 -7.34 16.10 -4.87
N GLN A 126 -6.49 16.70 -5.71
CA GLN A 126 -6.73 18.05 -6.22
C GLN A 126 -7.90 18.09 -7.21
N GLU A 127 -8.09 17.00 -7.97
CA GLU A 127 -9.17 16.88 -8.96
C GLU A 127 -10.46 16.33 -8.34
N LYS A 128 -10.35 15.29 -7.50
CA LYS A 128 -11.48 14.60 -6.87
C LYS A 128 -11.24 14.39 -5.38
N PRO A 129 -11.33 15.45 -4.55
CA PRO A 129 -11.01 15.36 -3.12
C PRO A 129 -11.78 14.27 -2.39
N ALA A 130 -13.10 14.20 -2.57
CA ALA A 130 -13.95 13.21 -1.88
C ALA A 130 -13.56 11.75 -2.19
N ALA A 131 -12.98 11.50 -3.36
CA ALA A 131 -12.63 10.16 -3.81
C ALA A 131 -11.20 9.75 -3.45
N TYR A 132 -10.32 10.68 -3.05
CA TYR A 132 -8.89 10.39 -2.85
C TYR A 132 -8.31 10.90 -1.52
N GLN A 133 -9.00 11.81 -0.81
CA GLN A 133 -8.61 12.20 0.54
C GLN A 133 -8.62 11.01 1.52
N PRO A 134 -9.66 10.14 1.53
CA PRO A 134 -9.65 8.96 2.40
C PRO A 134 -8.46 8.04 2.14
N GLN A 135 -8.09 7.83 0.87
CA GLN A 135 -6.97 6.99 0.46
C GLN A 135 -5.64 7.60 0.85
N ARG A 136 -5.50 8.93 0.83
CA ARG A 136 -4.32 9.62 1.38
C ARG A 136 -4.18 9.35 2.87
N ALA A 137 -5.27 9.47 3.63
CA ALA A 137 -5.26 9.25 5.07
C ALA A 137 -4.91 7.79 5.42
N HIS A 138 -5.59 6.83 4.78
CA HIS A 138 -5.30 5.42 4.92
C HIS A 138 -3.84 5.08 4.56
N THR A 139 -3.31 5.63 3.45
CA THR A 139 -1.90 5.42 3.08
C THR A 139 -0.92 5.98 4.13
N GLN A 140 -1.25 7.09 4.78
CA GLN A 140 -0.44 7.63 5.88
C GLN A 140 -0.49 6.73 7.12
N GLN A 141 -1.66 6.20 7.46
CA GLN A 141 -1.81 5.26 8.56
C GLN A 141 -0.99 3.98 8.31
N LYS A 142 -1.04 3.43 7.08
CA LYS A 142 -0.18 2.31 6.65
C LYS A 142 1.31 2.62 6.79
N LEU A 143 1.75 3.81 6.37
CA LEU A 143 3.13 4.25 6.60
C LEU A 143 3.46 4.35 8.10
N GLY A 144 2.52 4.80 8.93
CA GLY A 144 2.66 4.82 10.39
C GLY A 144 2.96 3.43 10.95
N ASN A 145 2.12 2.44 10.62
CA ASN A 145 2.28 1.05 11.04
C ASN A 145 3.61 0.46 10.57
N LEU A 146 3.94 0.69 9.30
CA LEU A 146 5.20 0.29 8.70
C LEU A 146 6.40 0.87 9.46
N TYR A 147 6.36 2.16 9.83
CA TYR A 147 7.44 2.80 10.58
C TYR A 147 7.54 2.30 12.02
N VAL A 148 6.45 1.87 12.65
CA VAL A 148 6.50 1.12 13.93
C VAL A 148 7.26 -0.19 13.74
N GLY A 149 6.95 -0.96 12.69
CA GLY A 149 7.66 -2.20 12.34
C GLY A 149 9.15 -1.99 12.10
N LEU A 150 9.53 -0.88 11.46
CA LEU A 150 10.91 -0.47 11.22
C LEU A 150 11.62 0.16 12.44
N GLN A 151 10.95 0.26 13.60
CA GLN A 151 11.50 0.93 14.80
C GLN A 151 11.88 2.41 14.55
N ARG A 152 11.05 3.11 13.77
CA ARG A 152 11.20 4.53 13.39
C ARG A 152 10.06 5.36 13.98
N PRO A 153 10.02 5.54 15.32
CA PRO A 153 8.85 6.07 16.02
C PRO A 153 8.53 7.53 15.65
N LYS A 154 9.54 8.34 15.29
CA LYS A 154 9.31 9.74 14.90
C LYS A 154 8.59 9.82 13.55
N GLU A 155 9.00 9.01 12.58
CA GLU A 155 8.33 8.93 11.29
C GLU A 155 6.93 8.33 11.40
N ALA A 156 6.74 7.34 12.28
CA ALA A 156 5.43 6.78 12.59
C ALA A 156 4.47 7.86 13.13
N GLU A 157 4.90 8.62 14.15
CA GLU A 157 4.12 9.71 14.74
C GLU A 157 3.72 10.75 13.68
N ILE A 158 4.67 11.18 12.84
CA ILE A 158 4.39 12.13 11.77
C ILE A 158 3.35 11.58 10.78
N ALA A 159 3.45 10.30 10.42
CA ALA A 159 2.52 9.67 9.48
C ALA A 159 1.11 9.59 10.08
N TYR A 160 0.96 9.11 11.31
CA TYR A 160 -0.34 9.07 12.00
C TYR A 160 -0.96 10.46 12.18
N LEU A 161 -0.17 11.48 12.57
CA LEU A 161 -0.69 12.85 12.70
C LEU A 161 -1.19 13.42 11.36
N ARG A 162 -0.57 13.06 10.24
CA ARG A 162 -1.04 13.44 8.89
C ARG A 162 -2.30 12.69 8.48
N ALA A 163 -2.46 11.42 8.89
CA ALA A 163 -3.70 10.68 8.71
C ALA A 163 -4.83 11.37 9.48
N LEU A 164 -4.62 11.64 10.78
CA LEU A 164 -5.57 12.37 11.63
C LEU A 164 -5.97 13.71 11.03
N GLU A 165 -5.04 14.52 10.53
CA GLU A 165 -5.38 15.82 9.93
C GLU A 165 -6.44 15.69 8.82
N ILE A 166 -6.33 14.64 8.00
CA ILE A 166 -7.26 14.38 6.89
C ILE A 166 -8.56 13.76 7.42
N ASP A 167 -8.48 12.68 8.18
CA ASP A 167 -9.65 11.94 8.64
C ASP A 167 -10.52 12.77 9.58
N TRP A 168 -9.94 13.66 10.38
CA TRP A 168 -10.72 14.58 11.21
C TRP A 168 -11.51 15.59 10.38
N ALA A 169 -10.91 16.09 9.30
CA ALA A 169 -11.59 17.01 8.40
C ALA A 169 -12.75 16.31 7.65
N LEU A 170 -12.60 15.01 7.37
CA LEU A 170 -13.64 14.17 6.79
C LEU A 170 -14.73 13.82 7.81
N ALA A 171 -14.36 13.46 9.05
CA ALA A 171 -15.28 13.12 10.13
C ALA A 171 -16.14 14.31 10.57
N ARG A 172 -15.69 15.56 10.40
CA ARG A 172 -16.55 16.75 10.59
C ARG A 172 -17.72 16.81 9.59
N GLN A 173 -17.58 16.17 8.44
CA GLN A 173 -18.61 16.12 7.40
C GLN A 173 -19.50 14.89 7.56
N ASP A 174 -18.88 13.74 7.86
CA ASP A 174 -19.58 12.48 8.12
C ASP A 174 -18.89 11.72 9.27
N PRO A 175 -19.31 11.95 10.52
CA PRO A 175 -18.70 11.31 11.68
C PRO A 175 -18.88 9.79 11.70
N VAL A 176 -19.95 9.27 11.09
CA VAL A 176 -20.24 7.83 11.10
C VAL A 176 -19.33 7.11 10.11
N VAL A 177 -19.07 7.71 8.95
CA VAL A 177 -18.21 7.09 7.93
C VAL A 177 -16.73 7.19 8.29
N TYR A 178 -16.26 8.34 8.79
CA TYR A 178 -14.83 8.58 8.98
C TYR A 178 -14.38 8.57 10.44
N GLY A 179 -15.31 8.60 11.40
CA GLY A 179 -15.00 8.44 12.83
C GLY A 179 -14.18 7.19 13.15
N PRO A 180 -14.50 6.00 12.58
CA PRO A 180 -13.70 4.80 12.83
C PRO A 180 -12.21 4.96 12.52
N ALA A 181 -11.87 5.60 11.40
CA ALA A 181 -10.47 5.83 11.02
C ALA A 181 -9.75 6.81 11.97
N VAL A 182 -10.47 7.81 12.50
CA VAL A 182 -9.93 8.73 13.52
C VAL A 182 -9.64 7.98 14.82
N ALA A 183 -10.56 7.13 15.29
CA ALA A 183 -10.38 6.32 16.49
C ALA A 183 -9.19 5.35 16.34
N GLU A 184 -9.14 4.61 15.23
CA GLU A 184 -8.05 3.65 14.96
C GLU A 184 -6.67 4.33 14.91
N THR A 185 -6.59 5.52 14.31
CA THR A 185 -5.33 6.27 14.24
C THR A 185 -4.89 6.76 15.63
N PHE A 186 -5.85 7.12 16.50
CA PHE A 186 -5.54 7.45 17.89
C PHE A 186 -5.09 6.26 18.71
N ASP A 187 -5.73 5.11 18.58
CA ASP A 187 -5.27 3.90 19.24
C ASP A 187 -3.85 3.55 18.81
N SER A 188 -3.54 3.70 17.52
CA SER A 188 -2.19 3.51 16.98
C SER A 188 -1.17 4.49 17.58
N LEU A 189 -1.54 5.78 17.74
CA LEU A 189 -0.72 6.76 18.46
C LEU A 189 -0.59 6.42 19.95
N GLY A 190 -1.65 5.93 20.59
CA GLY A 190 -1.66 5.49 21.98
C GLY A 190 -0.62 4.39 22.22
N VAL A 191 -0.61 3.38 21.35
CA VAL A 191 0.39 2.29 21.35
C VAL A 191 1.79 2.86 21.15
N LEU A 192 2.00 3.70 20.13
CA LEU A 192 3.30 4.29 19.84
C LEU A 192 3.84 5.12 21.03
N TYR A 193 2.99 5.93 21.66
CA TYR A 193 3.36 6.74 22.82
C TYR A 193 3.62 5.91 24.07
N ARG A 194 2.85 4.85 24.30
CA ARG A 194 3.12 3.90 25.39
C ARG A 194 4.49 3.26 25.21
N ASP A 195 4.78 2.76 24.02
CA ASP A 195 6.01 2.03 23.73
C ASP A 195 7.23 2.96 23.78
N THR A 196 7.05 4.24 23.43
CA THR A 196 8.06 5.31 23.58
C THR A 196 8.06 6.00 24.95
N GLN A 197 7.33 5.45 25.93
CA GLN A 197 7.28 5.91 27.33
C GLN A 197 6.67 7.31 27.55
N ARG A 198 5.96 7.85 26.56
CA ARG A 198 5.17 9.08 26.62
C ARG A 198 3.76 8.79 27.16
N LEU A 199 3.70 8.30 28.41
CA LEU A 199 2.46 7.73 28.97
C LEU A 199 1.28 8.71 29.04
N GLN A 200 1.55 10.01 29.24
CA GLN A 200 0.48 11.02 29.26
C GLN A 200 -0.12 11.19 27.87
N ASP A 201 0.71 11.36 26.84
CA ASP A 201 0.26 11.45 25.45
C ASP A 201 -0.48 10.18 25.00
N ALA A 202 -0.03 9.00 25.47
CA ALA A 202 -0.72 7.74 25.25
C ALA A 202 -2.12 7.73 25.88
N THR A 203 -2.23 8.18 27.12
CA THR A 203 -3.51 8.28 27.85
C THR A 203 -4.47 9.22 27.13
N ASP A 204 -3.98 10.35 26.64
CA ASP A 204 -4.79 11.34 25.95
C ASP A 204 -5.25 10.80 24.58
N ALA A 205 -4.38 10.14 23.81
CA ALA A 205 -4.73 9.49 22.55
C ALA A 205 -5.81 8.41 22.72
N TYR A 206 -5.64 7.49 23.68
CA TYR A 206 -6.64 6.46 23.94
C TYR A 206 -7.98 7.02 24.44
N ARG A 207 -8.00 8.17 25.13
CA ARG A 207 -9.26 8.82 25.53
C ARG A 207 -10.02 9.37 24.34
N GLU A 208 -9.33 10.01 23.40
CA GLU A 208 -9.96 10.54 22.18
C GLU A 208 -10.54 9.39 21.34
N SER A 209 -9.82 8.29 21.18
CA SER A 209 -10.33 7.07 20.53
C SER A 209 -11.59 6.53 21.21
N LEU A 210 -11.52 6.34 22.54
CA LEU A 210 -12.63 5.81 23.33
C LEU A 210 -13.90 6.67 23.26
N ASP A 211 -13.75 8.00 23.23
CA ASP A 211 -14.88 8.91 23.15
C ASP A 211 -15.56 8.85 21.77
N ILE A 212 -14.78 8.68 20.70
CA ILE A 212 -15.31 8.46 19.34
C ILE A 212 -16.04 7.11 19.27
N ASP A 213 -15.42 6.02 19.72
CA ASP A 213 -16.03 4.69 19.65
C ASP A 213 -17.31 4.59 20.49
N ARG A 214 -17.38 5.29 21.64
CA ARG A 214 -18.62 5.41 22.42
C ARG A 214 -19.73 6.11 21.64
N ALA A 215 -19.40 7.23 20.98
CA ALA A 215 -20.37 7.96 20.17
C ALA A 215 -20.86 7.12 18.96
N LEU A 216 -20.00 6.26 18.41
CA LEU A 216 -20.36 5.33 17.33
C LEU A 216 -21.17 4.12 17.86
N ALA A 217 -20.85 3.61 19.04
CA ALA A 217 -21.55 2.52 19.70
C ALA A 217 -22.99 2.87 20.09
N ASP A 218 -23.34 4.14 20.27
CA ASP A 218 -24.73 4.58 20.45
C ASP A 218 -25.61 4.22 19.23
N ARG A 219 -25.00 4.07 18.05
CA ARG A 219 -25.68 3.68 16.80
C ARG A 219 -25.51 2.21 16.45
N ASP A 220 -24.30 1.69 16.59
CA ASP A 220 -23.99 0.28 16.30
C ASP A 220 -23.11 -0.32 17.41
N PRO A 221 -23.74 -0.70 18.55
CA PRO A 221 -22.99 -1.22 19.68
C PRO A 221 -22.29 -2.55 19.35
N THR A 222 -22.82 -3.32 18.41
CA THR A 222 -22.25 -4.62 18.01
C THR A 222 -20.89 -4.47 17.35
N THR A 223 -20.74 -3.44 16.51
CA THR A 223 -19.49 -3.17 15.80
C THR A 223 -18.43 -2.53 16.71
N TYR A 224 -18.80 -1.56 17.55
CA TYR A 224 -17.81 -0.72 18.27
C TYR A 224 -17.54 -1.10 19.73
N LYS A 225 -18.33 -1.99 20.35
CA LYS A 225 -18.02 -2.49 21.71
C LYS A 225 -16.67 -3.22 21.85
N PRO A 226 -16.23 -4.03 20.86
CA PRO A 226 -14.90 -4.64 20.90
C PRO A 226 -13.77 -3.60 20.98
N ASP A 227 -13.87 -2.53 20.21
CA ASP A 227 -12.86 -1.45 20.18
C ASP A 227 -12.83 -0.72 21.52
N ILE A 228 -14.00 -0.31 22.05
CA ILE A 228 -14.15 0.24 23.41
C ILE A 228 -13.47 -0.64 24.47
N ALA A 229 -13.67 -1.96 24.41
CA ALA A 229 -13.08 -2.88 25.38
C ALA A 229 -11.55 -2.92 25.27
N THR A 230 -11.03 -2.88 24.05
CA THR A 230 -9.58 -2.85 23.76
C THR A 230 -8.95 -1.56 24.30
N THR A 231 -9.52 -0.40 23.95
CA THR A 231 -9.01 0.90 24.41
C THR A 231 -9.09 1.05 25.94
N LEU A 232 -10.14 0.54 26.57
CA LEU A 232 -10.27 0.52 28.04
C LEU A 232 -9.21 -0.37 28.71
N ASN A 233 -8.88 -1.52 28.10
CA ASN A 233 -7.83 -2.39 28.59
C ASN A 233 -6.46 -1.68 28.51
N ASP A 234 -6.17 -1.01 27.40
CA ASP A 234 -4.92 -0.26 27.21
C ASP A 234 -4.79 0.92 28.19
N LEU A 235 -5.87 1.65 28.43
CA LEU A 235 -5.93 2.67 29.50
C LEU A 235 -5.68 2.08 30.89
N GLY A 236 -6.22 0.89 31.17
CA GLY A 236 -5.98 0.17 32.43
C GLY A 236 -4.49 -0.13 32.65
N ILE A 237 -3.82 -0.62 31.60
CA ILE A 237 -2.36 -0.89 31.61
C ILE A 237 -1.58 0.40 31.89
N LEU A 238 -1.94 1.52 31.27
CA LEU A 238 -1.27 2.80 31.48
C LEU A 238 -1.43 3.32 32.92
N TYR A 239 -2.63 3.23 33.49
CA TYR A 239 -2.86 3.70 34.86
C TYR A 239 -2.10 2.88 35.89
N ASP A 240 -1.96 1.56 35.68
CA ASP A 240 -1.14 0.72 36.55
C ASP A 240 0.34 1.14 36.48
N ALA A 241 0.87 1.35 35.27
CA ALA A 241 2.24 1.83 35.06
C ALA A 241 2.51 3.22 35.70
N HIS A 242 1.54 4.14 35.62
CA HIS A 242 1.60 5.44 36.29
C HIS A 242 1.66 5.30 37.81
N SER A 243 0.82 4.43 38.38
CA SER A 243 0.76 4.19 39.81
C SER A 243 2.09 3.62 40.34
N ALA A 244 2.65 2.64 39.64
CA ALA A 244 3.93 2.02 39.98
C ALA A 244 5.09 3.02 39.94
N ARG A 245 5.15 3.87 38.91
CA ARG A 245 6.16 4.96 38.80
C ARG A 245 6.03 5.98 39.92
N ALA A 246 4.81 6.38 40.27
CA ALA A 246 4.58 7.31 41.36
C ALA A 246 5.03 6.73 42.72
N MET A 247 4.76 5.45 42.97
CA MET A 247 5.24 4.75 44.17
C MET A 247 6.76 4.66 44.22
N LEU A 248 7.42 4.33 43.10
CA LEU A 248 8.88 4.26 43.03
C LEU A 248 9.53 5.62 43.31
N ARG A 249 9.02 6.70 42.69
CA ARG A 249 9.52 8.07 42.93
C ARG A 249 9.42 8.47 44.40
N ARG A 250 8.30 8.16 45.06
CA ARG A 250 8.13 8.40 46.51
C ARG A 250 9.10 7.60 47.37
N ARG A 251 9.42 6.36 47.00
CA ARG A 251 10.40 5.52 47.73
C ARG A 251 11.82 6.07 47.61
N ILE A 252 12.22 6.54 46.42
CA ILE A 252 13.53 7.14 46.18
C ILE A 252 13.66 8.45 46.97
N ALA A 253 12.65 9.32 46.95
CA ALA A 253 12.67 10.60 47.66
C ALA A 253 12.67 10.48 49.21
N ARG A 254 12.46 9.28 49.75
CA ARG A 254 12.48 8.98 51.20
C ARG A 254 13.78 8.32 51.67
N ARG A 255 14.72 8.04 50.76
CA ARG A 255 16.07 7.54 51.06
C ARG A 255 17.07 8.70 50.98
#